data_AF-A0A809XLD7-F1
#
_entry.id   AF-A0A809XLD7-F1
#
_cell.length_a   1.000
_cell.length_b   1.000
_cell.length_c   1.000
_cell.angle_alpha   90.00
_cell.angle_beta   90.00
_cell.angle_gamma   90.00
#
_symmetry.space_group_name_H-M   'P 1'
#
loop_
_entity.id
_entity.type
_entity.pdbx_description
1 polymer ?
#
loop_
_entity_poly.entity_id
_entity_poly.type
_entity_poly.pdbx_seq_one_letter_code
_entity_poly.pdbx_strand_id
1 'polypeptide(L)'
;MIDIAFGDAIEPGVQETDLPVLLDFPAPKLRSYPRETVIAEKFQAMVALGLANSRLKDFYDVWVLIRSYKFDDDALARAIKATFTCRKTEIPTALPDAFTAAFTEDAGKKDQWAAFTKQVAVDPAR
;
A
#
# COMPACT_ATOMS: atom_id res chain seq x y z
N MET A 1 -17.75 -7.31 1.47
CA MET A 1 -16.88 -7.93 2.49
C MET A 1 -16.26 -6.79 3.28
N ILE A 2 -16.31 -6.85 4.60
CA ILE A 2 -15.63 -5.89 5.48
C ILE A 2 -14.49 -6.67 6.14
N ASP A 3 -13.28 -6.15 6.03
CA ASP A 3 -12.09 -6.68 6.71
C ASP A 3 -11.82 -5.83 7.96
N ILE A 4 -11.48 -6.48 9.07
CA ILE A 4 -11.19 -5.82 10.34
C ILE A 4 -9.85 -6.35 10.85
N ALA A 5 -8.83 -5.52 10.79
CA ALA A 5 -7.49 -5.80 11.29
C ALA A 5 -7.24 -5.11 12.64
N PHE A 6 -6.41 -5.73 13.48
CA PHE A 6 -6.05 -5.23 14.81
C PHE A 6 -4.54 -5.26 15.01
N GLY A 7 -4.03 -4.29 15.78
CA GLY A 7 -2.64 -4.29 16.24
C GLY A 7 -1.63 -3.63 15.31
N ASP A 8 -2.09 -3.05 14.20
CA ASP A 8 -1.20 -2.31 13.29
C ASP A 8 -0.65 -1.04 13.95
N ALA A 9 0.61 -0.73 13.65
CA ALA A 9 1.23 0.51 14.06
C ALA A 9 0.66 1.66 13.23
N ILE A 10 0.18 2.73 13.88
CA ILE A 10 -0.37 3.90 13.22
C ILE A 10 0.53 5.10 13.51
N GLU A 11 1.43 5.39 12.57
CA GLU A 11 2.44 6.44 12.67
C GLU A 11 2.33 7.34 11.42
N PRO A 12 2.20 8.67 11.55
CA PRO A 12 2.34 9.51 12.77
C PRO A 12 1.12 9.55 13.70
N GLY A 13 0.10 8.73 13.45
CA GLY A 13 -1.17 8.73 14.20
C GLY A 13 -2.36 8.95 13.26
N VAL A 14 -3.55 8.59 13.73
CA VAL A 14 -4.79 8.64 12.93
C VAL A 14 -5.06 10.05 12.39
N GLN A 15 -5.42 10.15 11.10
CA GLN A 15 -5.78 11.42 10.45
C GLN A 15 -7.29 11.53 10.27
N GLU A 16 -7.87 12.70 10.53
CA GLU A 16 -9.25 12.98 10.15
C GLU A 16 -9.33 13.37 8.67
N THR A 17 -10.22 12.73 7.93
CA THR A 17 -10.49 13.01 6.52
C THR A 17 -11.98 13.17 6.30
N ASP A 18 -12.37 14.19 5.55
CA ASP A 18 -13.74 14.35 5.09
C ASP A 18 -14.02 13.42 3.91
N LEU A 19 -15.12 12.67 3.99
CA LEU A 19 -15.57 11.85 2.86
C LEU A 19 -16.40 12.69 1.88
N PRO A 20 -16.24 12.45 0.56
CA PRO A 20 -17.07 13.11 -0.43
C PRO A 20 -18.53 12.71 -0.23
N VAL A 21 -19.42 13.70 -0.31
CA VAL A 21 -20.87 13.49 -0.23
C VAL A 21 -21.49 13.52 -1.61
N LEU A 22 -22.44 12.63 -1.86
CA LEU A 22 -23.17 12.56 -3.14
C LEU A 22 -24.38 13.51 -3.17
N LEU A 23 -24.88 13.89 -2.01
CA LEU A 23 -26.07 14.72 -1.80
C LEU A 23 -25.69 15.90 -0.89
N ASP A 24 -26.60 16.88 -0.76
CA ASP A 24 -26.42 18.08 0.07
C ASP A 24 -26.52 17.79 1.59
N PHE A 25 -25.66 16.90 2.08
CA PHE A 25 -25.46 16.62 3.51
C PHE A 25 -24.08 17.11 3.96
N PRO A 26 -23.91 17.40 5.26
CA PRO A 26 -22.59 17.66 5.83
C PRO A 26 -21.64 16.48 5.57
N ALA A 27 -20.39 16.79 5.18
CA ALA A 27 -19.39 15.76 4.95
C ALA A 27 -19.11 14.95 6.23
N PRO A 28 -19.21 13.61 6.19
CA PRO A 28 -18.86 12.81 7.34
C PRO A 28 -17.34 12.82 7.55
N LYS A 29 -16.94 13.03 8.80
CA LYS A 29 -15.55 12.97 9.23
C LYS A 29 -15.16 11.55 9.59
N LEU A 30 -14.15 11.02 8.92
CA LEU A 30 -13.63 9.69 9.19
C LEU A 30 -12.21 9.77 9.76
N ARG A 31 -11.99 8.96 10.80
CA ARG A 31 -10.66 8.63 11.29
C ARG A 31 -10.00 7.62 10.34
N SER A 32 -9.09 8.12 9.52
CA SER A 32 -8.40 7.39 8.46
C SER A 32 -6.97 7.03 8.84
N TYR A 33 -6.49 5.92 8.27
CA TYR A 33 -5.08 5.56 8.34
C TYR A 33 -4.23 6.59 7.56
N PRO A 34 -3.10 7.04 8.12
CA PRO A 34 -2.14 7.84 7.38
C PRO A 34 -1.70 7.12 6.11
N ARG A 35 -1.51 7.90 5.05
CA ARG A 35 -1.05 7.35 3.75
C ARG A 35 0.34 6.72 3.89
N GLU A 36 1.18 7.29 4.77
CA GLU A 36 2.48 6.78 5.16
C GLU A 36 2.40 5.36 5.71
N THR A 37 1.44 5.11 6.62
CA THR A 37 1.18 3.77 7.17
C THR A 37 0.70 2.80 6.08
N VAL A 38 -0.17 3.25 5.17
CA VAL A 38 -0.65 2.42 4.05
C VAL A 38 0.52 2.00 3.14
N ILE A 39 1.43 2.92 2.81
CA ILE A 39 2.63 2.61 2.03
C ILE A 39 3.54 1.66 2.82
N ALA A 40 3.77 1.93 4.11
CA ALA A 40 4.63 1.12 4.97
C ALA A 40 4.14 -0.34 5.07
N GLU A 41 2.84 -0.57 5.18
CA GLU A 41 2.26 -1.91 5.22
C GLU A 41 2.38 -2.65 3.89
N LYS A 42 2.11 -1.96 2.76
CA LYS A 42 2.27 -2.53 1.43
C LYS A 42 3.73 -2.88 1.17
N PHE A 43 4.65 -2.00 1.53
CA PHE A 43 6.08 -2.25 1.41
C PHE A 43 6.55 -3.40 2.31
N GLN A 44 6.08 -3.46 3.57
CA GLN A 44 6.36 -4.58 4.47
C GLN A 44 5.89 -5.91 3.87
N ALA A 45 4.69 -5.94 3.27
CA ALA A 45 4.20 -7.15 2.61
C ALA A 45 5.06 -7.53 1.39
N MET A 46 5.52 -6.56 0.60
CA MET A 46 6.44 -6.81 -0.52
C MET A 46 7.75 -7.46 -0.06
N VAL A 47 8.32 -6.97 1.04
CA VAL A 47 9.55 -7.52 1.62
C VAL A 47 9.30 -8.91 2.20
N ALA A 48 8.27 -9.07 3.03
CA ALA A 48 8.01 -10.32 3.75
C ALA A 48 7.60 -11.48 2.82
N LEU A 49 6.90 -11.20 1.72
CA LEU A 49 6.47 -12.22 0.77
C LEU A 49 7.55 -12.55 -0.28
N GLY A 50 8.47 -11.63 -0.57
CA GLY A 50 9.56 -11.83 -1.53
C GLY A 50 9.09 -12.39 -2.87
N LEU A 51 9.76 -13.44 -3.37
CA LEU A 51 9.43 -14.09 -4.65
C LEU A 51 8.01 -14.67 -4.69
N ALA A 52 7.48 -15.10 -3.54
CA ALA A 52 6.13 -15.68 -3.45
C ALA A 52 5.01 -14.63 -3.54
N ASN A 53 5.32 -13.34 -3.58
CA ASN A 53 4.33 -12.26 -3.50
C ASN A 53 3.34 -12.23 -4.68
N SER A 54 2.09 -12.65 -4.46
CA SER A 54 1.01 -12.58 -5.45
C SER A 54 0.22 -11.26 -5.41
N ARG A 55 0.50 -10.37 -4.45
CA ARG A 55 -0.23 -9.11 -4.24
C ARG A 55 0.26 -8.00 -5.18
N LEU A 56 0.17 -8.24 -6.48
CA LEU A 56 0.67 -7.30 -7.49
C LEU A 56 -0.04 -5.93 -7.43
N LYS A 57 -1.30 -5.89 -6.99
CA LYS A 57 -2.05 -4.65 -6.75
C LYS A 57 -1.34 -3.73 -5.75
N ASP A 58 -0.61 -4.26 -4.77
CA ASP A 58 0.09 -3.42 -3.79
C ASP A 58 1.17 -2.56 -4.44
N PHE A 59 1.84 -3.05 -5.49
CA PHE A 59 2.84 -2.28 -6.24
C PHE A 59 2.18 -1.14 -7.00
N TYR A 60 1.03 -1.41 -7.62
CA TYR A 60 0.25 -0.39 -8.30
C TYR A 60 -0.26 0.67 -7.34
N ASP A 61 -0.83 0.26 -6.20
CA ASP A 61 -1.36 1.18 -5.20
C ASP A 61 -0.25 2.09 -4.65
N VAL A 62 0.93 1.55 -4.34
CA VAL A 62 2.09 2.36 -3.91
C VAL A 62 2.52 3.33 -5.01
N TRP A 63 2.60 2.88 -6.27
CA TRP A 63 2.93 3.76 -7.40
C TRP A 63 1.93 4.89 -7.58
N VAL A 64 0.62 4.62 -7.48
CA VAL A 64 -0.43 5.65 -7.54
C VAL A 64 -0.29 6.60 -6.37
N LEU A 65 -0.14 6.10 -5.13
CA LEU A 65 -0.05 6.93 -3.93
C LEU A 65 1.13 7.91 -3.99
N ILE A 66 2.33 7.42 -4.34
CA ILE A 66 3.55 8.24 -4.46
C ILE A 66 3.40 9.32 -5.55
N ARG A 67 2.65 9.04 -6.62
CA ARG A 67 2.40 10.03 -7.69
C ARG A 67 1.29 11.02 -7.35
N SER A 68 0.33 10.62 -6.53
CA SER A 68 -0.86 11.41 -6.23
C SER A 68 -0.68 12.34 -5.05
N TYR A 69 0.25 12.03 -4.14
CA TYR A 69 0.45 12.75 -2.90
C TYR A 69 1.94 13.05 -2.67
N LYS A 70 2.20 14.18 -2.02
CA LYS A 70 3.52 14.46 -1.45
C LYS A 70 3.60 13.83 -0.06
N PHE A 71 4.73 13.21 0.22
CA PHE A 71 5.02 12.62 1.53
C PHE A 71 6.11 13.45 2.20
N ASP A 72 6.00 13.58 3.52
CA ASP A 72 7.12 14.00 4.34
C ASP A 72 8.03 12.78 4.53
N ASP A 73 9.27 12.87 4.05
CA ASP A 73 10.24 11.78 4.08
C ASP A 73 10.48 11.28 5.52
N ASP A 74 10.44 12.17 6.51
CA ASP A 74 10.59 11.80 7.93
C ASP A 74 9.38 11.03 8.46
N ALA A 75 8.17 11.40 8.03
CA ALA A 75 6.94 10.71 8.42
C ALA A 75 6.86 9.31 7.78
N LEU A 76 7.21 9.19 6.50
CA LEU A 76 7.23 7.92 5.80
C LEU A 76 8.28 6.97 6.39
N ALA A 77 9.49 7.46 6.66
CA ALA A 77 10.54 6.65 7.28
C ALA A 77 10.13 6.13 8.68
N ARG A 78 9.49 6.98 9.50
CA ARG A 78 8.94 6.56 10.79
C ARG A 78 7.85 5.51 10.64
N ALA A 79 6.93 5.68 9.69
CA ALA A 79 5.87 4.71 9.43
C ALA A 79 6.44 3.35 9.01
N ILE A 80 7.41 3.33 8.09
CA ILE A 80 8.11 2.09 7.69
C ILE A 80 8.73 1.42 8.91
N LYS A 81 9.49 2.16 9.71
CA LYS A 81 10.13 1.61 10.91
C LYS A 81 9.12 1.05 11.91
N ALA A 82 8.03 1.77 12.16
CA ALA A 82 6.97 1.36 13.08
C ALA A 82 6.28 0.08 12.59
N THR A 83 5.89 0.03 11.32
CA THR A 83 5.22 -1.14 10.71
C THR A 83 6.12 -2.37 10.70
N PHE A 84 7.39 -2.23 10.30
CA PHE A 84 8.34 -3.34 10.28
C PHE A 84 8.62 -3.90 11.68
N THR A 85 8.79 -3.01 12.66
CA THR A 85 8.96 -3.39 14.07
C THR A 85 7.72 -4.13 14.60
N CYS A 86 6.53 -3.58 14.36
CA CYS A 86 5.25 -4.18 14.75
C CYS A 86 5.08 -5.58 14.16
N ARG A 87 5.39 -5.75 12.87
CA ARG A 87 5.27 -7.02 12.14
C ARG A 87 6.51 -7.91 12.22
N LYS A 88 7.47 -7.58 13.08
CA LYS A 88 8.71 -8.34 13.32
C LYS A 88 9.44 -8.70 12.02
N THR A 89 9.43 -7.78 11.06
CA THR A 89 10.15 -7.89 9.79
C THR A 89 11.35 -6.96 9.86
N GLU A 90 12.53 -7.46 9.51
CA GLU A 90 13.72 -6.61 9.44
C GLU A 90 13.66 -5.69 8.21
N ILE A 91 14.10 -4.44 8.37
CA ILE A 91 14.21 -3.54 7.23
C ILE A 91 15.38 -4.02 6.36
N PRO A 92 15.15 -4.33 5.08
CA PRO A 92 16.19 -4.87 4.22
C PRO A 92 17.26 -3.82 3.94
N THR A 93 18.53 -4.22 4.05
CA THR A 93 19.70 -3.38 3.72
C THR A 93 20.14 -3.55 2.26
N ALA A 94 19.66 -4.59 1.58
CA ALA A 94 19.83 -4.87 0.17
C ALA A 94 18.49 -4.75 -0.57
N LEU A 95 18.53 -4.78 -1.91
CA LEU A 95 17.32 -4.77 -2.74
C LEU A 95 16.45 -6.00 -2.41
N PRO A 96 15.18 -5.84 -1.99
CA PRO A 96 14.32 -6.99 -1.67
C PRO A 96 13.99 -7.81 -2.92
N ASP A 97 13.82 -9.12 -2.74
CA ASP A 97 13.56 -10.08 -3.83
C ASP A 97 12.41 -9.66 -4.75
N ALA A 98 11.35 -9.09 -4.16
CA ALA A 98 10.17 -8.57 -4.86
C ALA A 98 10.47 -7.44 -5.87
N PHE A 99 11.68 -6.88 -5.85
CA PHE A 99 12.14 -5.83 -6.77
C PHE A 99 13.32 -6.28 -7.65
N THR A 100 13.70 -7.56 -7.59
CA THR A 100 14.77 -8.12 -8.41
C THR A 100 14.27 -8.61 -9.76
N ALA A 101 15.19 -8.82 -10.71
CA ALA A 101 14.87 -9.42 -12.01
C ALA A 101 14.23 -10.82 -11.87
N ALA A 102 14.59 -11.58 -10.82
CA ALA A 102 13.98 -12.88 -10.56
C ALA A 102 12.46 -12.78 -10.32
N PHE A 103 11.99 -11.67 -9.73
CA PHE A 103 10.56 -11.41 -9.56
C PHE A 103 9.93 -10.80 -10.82
N THR A 104 10.56 -9.78 -11.41
CA THR A 104 9.95 -9.03 -12.53
C THR A 104 9.93 -9.82 -13.83
N GLU A 105 10.89 -10.74 -14.02
CA GLU A 105 11.00 -11.56 -15.24
C GLU A 105 10.24 -12.87 -15.16
N ASP A 106 9.71 -13.25 -13.98
CA ASP A 106 8.90 -14.46 -13.82
C ASP A 106 7.64 -14.40 -14.69
N ALA A 107 7.44 -15.47 -15.48
CA ALA A 107 6.33 -15.56 -16.42
C ALA A 107 4.98 -15.49 -15.71
N GLY A 108 4.85 -16.14 -14.55
CA GLY A 108 3.63 -16.11 -13.74
C GLY A 108 3.30 -14.72 -13.22
N LYS A 109 4.29 -13.96 -12.75
CA LYS A 109 4.09 -12.55 -12.34
C LYS A 109 3.68 -11.67 -13.50
N LYS A 110 4.29 -11.84 -14.67
CA LYS A 110 3.93 -11.08 -15.89
C LYS A 110 2.48 -11.35 -16.30
N ASP A 111 2.04 -12.61 -16.28
CA ASP A 111 0.66 -12.97 -16.60
C ASP A 111 -0.33 -12.39 -15.58
N GLN A 112 -0.02 -12.49 -14.29
CA GLN A 112 -0.83 -11.91 -13.22
C GLN A 112 -0.91 -10.38 -13.35
N TRP A 113 0.20 -9.71 -13.67
CA TRP A 113 0.25 -8.27 -13.89
C TRP A 113 -0.60 -7.86 -15.09
N ALA A 114 -0.46 -8.54 -16.21
CA ALA A 114 -1.23 -8.26 -17.42
C ALA A 114 -2.75 -8.43 -17.20
N ALA A 115 -3.14 -9.46 -16.44
CA ALA A 115 -4.54 -9.67 -16.05
C ALA A 115 -5.04 -8.53 -15.13
N PHE A 116 -4.25 -8.13 -14.14
CA PHE A 116 -4.58 -7.02 -13.25
C PHE A 116 -4.73 -5.69 -14.01
N THR A 117 -3.79 -5.33 -14.88
CA THR A 117 -3.85 -4.06 -15.63
C THR A 117 -5.05 -3.99 -16.56
N LYS A 118 -5.51 -5.12 -17.11
CA LYS A 118 -6.74 -5.15 -17.91
C LYS A 118 -7.97 -4.79 -17.09
N GLN A 119 -8.01 -5.14 -15.80
CA GLN A 119 -9.12 -4.78 -14.92
C GLN A 119 -9.08 -3.30 -14.53
N VAL A 120 -7.88 -2.75 -14.31
CA VAL A 120 -7.70 -1.35 -13.91
C VAL A 120 -7.92 -0.37 -15.07
N ALA A 121 -7.60 -0.78 -16.31
CA ALA A 121 -7.84 0.03 -17.52
C ALA A 121 -9.33 0.13 -17.91
N VAL A 122 -10.20 -0.68 -17.32
CA VAL A 122 -11.65 -0.54 -17.45
C VAL A 122 -12.10 0.52 -16.43
N ASP A 123 -12.36 1.73 -16.91
CA ASP A 123 -12.80 2.89 -16.13
C ASP A 123 -14.13 2.59 -15.38
N PRO A 124 -14.25 2.91 -14.07
CA PRO A 124 -15.43 2.66 -13.22
C PRO A 124 -16.68 3.51 -13.53
N ALA A 125 -16.80 4.08 -14.72
CA ALA A 125 -17.98 4.82 -15.16
C ALA A 125 -18.90 3.95 -16.02
N ARG A 126 -19.56 2.99 -15.38
CA ARG A 126 -20.87 2.50 -15.81
C ARG A 126 -21.79 2.31 -14.61
#